data_AF-A0A151L7A1-F1
#
_entry.id   AF-A0A151L7A1-F1
#
_cell.length_a   1.000
_cell.length_b   1.000
_cell.length_c   1.000
_cell.angle_alpha   90.00
_cell.angle_beta   90.00
_cell.angle_gamma   90.00
#
_symmetry.space_group_name_H-M   'P 1'
#
loop_
_entity.id
_entity.type
_entity.pdbx_description
1 polymer ?
#
loop_
_entity_poly.entity_id
_entity_poly.type
_entity_poly.pdbx_seq_one_letter_code
_entity_poly.pdbx_strand_id
1 'polypeptide(L)'
;MKGVNDFFRKVNDAEKMKRYLSDHSSSIKIYCFFLLLVFIFYHLFSDGDFSFLLTLSSVISMFSFLMVFLKIEMNKSCAGVSLKMMECYVVLNTSRLISIVPFEGYLPYDKSGDWLYQLVEAVSLFINCCIVYLCRYKYKNTYDSNNDIFNNLFLIIPAFVIAIFVHPSLNSFLPADVAWSFALYLESVCVLPQLSMFQKEGKVAAFTTHFLASQAFSKCHTKN
;
A
#
# COMPACT_ATOMS: atom_id res chain seq x y z
N MET A 1 -0.34 18.44 26.38
CA MET A 1 -0.84 17.88 27.66
C MET A 1 -2.36 17.93 27.85
N LYS A 2 -3.10 18.97 27.41
CA LYS A 2 -4.58 19.02 27.57
C LYS A 2 -5.34 17.85 26.90
N GLY A 3 -4.97 17.46 25.68
CA GLY A 3 -5.63 16.36 24.96
C GLY A 3 -5.42 14.97 25.55
N VAL A 4 -4.29 14.73 26.24
CA VAL A 4 -4.00 13.46 26.90
C VAL A 4 -4.86 13.31 28.15
N ASN A 5 -4.98 14.37 28.96
CA ASN A 5 -5.86 14.37 30.13
C ASN A 5 -7.35 14.26 29.76
N ASP A 6 -7.78 14.88 28.66
CA ASP A 6 -9.15 14.72 28.16
C ASP A 6 -9.43 13.29 27.66
N PHE A 7 -8.46 12.65 27.01
CA PHE A 7 -8.57 11.26 26.60
C PHE A 7 -8.73 10.32 27.81
N PHE A 8 -7.88 10.46 28.82
CA PHE A 8 -7.99 9.68 30.06
C PHE A 8 -9.31 9.93 30.80
N ARG A 9 -9.82 11.17 30.79
CA ARG A 9 -11.12 11.49 31.39
C ARG A 9 -12.30 10.88 30.64
N LYS A 10 -12.19 10.76 29.31
CA LYS A 10 -13.21 10.15 28.44
C LYS A 10 -13.20 8.62 28.52
N VAL A 11 -12.03 8.01 28.76
CA VAL A 11 -11.86 6.57 29.04
C VAL A 11 -12.42 6.20 30.42
N ASN A 12 -12.31 7.08 31.41
CA ASN A 12 -12.82 6.82 32.76
C ASN A 12 -14.36 6.95 32.88
N ASP A 13 -15.03 7.54 31.89
CA ASP A 13 -16.49 7.67 31.82
C ASP A 13 -17.08 6.51 30.99
N ALA A 14 -17.52 5.44 31.67
CA ALA A 14 -18.02 4.22 31.02
C ALA A 14 -19.16 4.49 30.01
N GLU A 15 -20.05 5.44 30.31
CA GLU A 15 -21.16 5.81 29.41
C GLU A 15 -20.71 6.56 28.15
N LYS A 16 -19.72 7.46 28.25
CA LYS A 16 -19.16 8.16 27.08
C LYS A 16 -18.36 7.21 26.20
N MET A 17 -17.64 6.27 26.81
CA MET A 17 -16.90 5.26 26.08
C MET A 17 -17.86 4.33 25.32
N LYS A 18 -18.97 3.91 25.96
CA LYS A 18 -20.03 3.09 25.31
C LYS A 18 -20.67 3.80 24.12
N ARG A 19 -20.99 5.10 24.23
CA ARG A 19 -21.52 5.91 23.12
C ARG A 19 -20.50 6.05 21.98
N TYR A 20 -19.23 6.31 22.30
CA TYR A 20 -18.17 6.43 21.30
C TYR A 20 -17.94 5.11 20.53
N LEU A 21 -17.93 3.98 21.23
CA LEU A 21 -17.83 2.64 20.64
C LEU A 21 -19.04 2.30 19.77
N SER A 22 -20.24 2.74 20.15
CA SER A 22 -21.47 2.56 19.35
C SER A 22 -21.38 3.35 18.03
N ASP A 23 -21.00 4.62 18.10
CA ASP A 23 -20.92 5.50 16.91
C ASP A 23 -19.85 5.05 15.91
N HIS A 24 -18.77 4.40 16.38
CA HIS A 24 -17.68 3.92 15.53
C HIS A 24 -17.67 2.39 15.37
N SER A 25 -18.78 1.70 15.71
CA SER A 25 -18.85 0.24 15.77
C SER A 25 -18.45 -0.43 14.44
N SER A 26 -18.81 0.15 13.30
CA SER A 26 -18.44 -0.38 11.98
C SER A 26 -16.93 -0.29 11.72
N SER A 27 -16.30 0.84 12.04
CA SER A 27 -14.85 1.02 11.91
C SER A 27 -14.10 0.10 12.86
N ILE A 28 -14.54 -0.02 14.11
CA ILE A 28 -13.95 -0.91 15.11
C ILE A 28 -14.01 -2.37 14.65
N LYS A 29 -15.15 -2.82 14.09
CA LYS A 29 -15.28 -4.17 13.54
C LYS A 29 -14.29 -4.42 12.40
N ILE A 30 -14.09 -3.46 11.50
CA ILE A 30 -13.11 -3.58 10.39
C ILE A 30 -11.69 -3.68 10.95
N TYR A 31 -11.30 -2.83 11.90
CA TYR A 31 -9.97 -2.88 12.50
C TYR A 31 -9.74 -4.14 13.35
N CYS A 32 -10.74 -4.61 14.10
CA CYS A 32 -10.68 -5.86 14.84
C CYS A 32 -10.58 -7.07 13.91
N PHE A 33 -11.34 -7.08 12.81
CA PHE A 33 -11.24 -8.13 11.79
C PHE A 33 -9.86 -8.15 11.13
N PHE A 34 -9.33 -6.97 10.80
CA PHE A 34 -7.98 -6.83 10.28
C PHE A 34 -6.92 -7.32 11.28
N LEU A 35 -6.99 -6.93 12.56
CA LEU A 35 -6.08 -7.42 13.61
C LEU A 35 -6.16 -8.92 13.81
N LEU A 36 -7.38 -9.48 13.76
CA LEU A 36 -7.59 -10.92 13.87
C LEU A 36 -7.02 -11.66 12.66
N LEU A 37 -7.16 -11.10 11.45
CA LEU A 37 -6.46 -11.60 10.26
C LEU A 37 -4.95 -11.57 10.47
N VAL A 38 -4.36 -10.46 10.88
CA VAL A 38 -2.90 -10.37 11.14
C VAL A 38 -2.45 -11.41 12.17
N PHE A 39 -3.21 -11.60 13.25
CA PHE A 39 -2.90 -12.57 14.30
C PHE A 39 -2.97 -14.02 13.80
N ILE A 40 -4.04 -14.35 13.06
CA ILE A 40 -4.22 -15.66 12.40
C ILE A 40 -3.06 -15.92 11.44
N PHE A 41 -2.72 -14.94 10.58
CA PHE A 41 -1.64 -15.07 9.63
C PHE A 41 -0.28 -15.28 10.31
N TYR A 42 0.01 -14.53 11.39
CA TYR A 42 1.22 -14.74 12.18
C TYR A 42 1.31 -16.17 12.72
N HIS A 43 0.25 -16.69 13.36
CA HIS A 43 0.28 -18.02 13.96
C HIS A 43 0.22 -19.18 12.96
N LEU A 44 -0.36 -18.99 11.79
CA LEU A 44 -0.48 -20.05 10.77
C LEU A 44 0.72 -20.13 9.84
N PHE A 45 1.37 -18.99 9.55
CA PHE A 45 2.36 -18.92 8.48
C PHE A 45 3.73 -18.37 8.91
N SER A 46 3.87 -17.74 10.09
CA SER A 46 5.17 -17.28 10.57
C SER A 46 5.85 -18.37 11.40
N ASP A 47 7.06 -18.75 10.99
CA ASP A 47 7.96 -19.56 11.81
C ASP A 47 8.70 -18.71 12.89
N GLY A 48 8.23 -17.47 13.14
CA GLY A 48 8.79 -16.54 14.12
C GLY A 48 9.89 -15.62 13.56
N ASP A 49 10.12 -15.65 12.25
CA ASP A 49 11.16 -14.87 11.58
C ASP A 49 10.62 -13.56 10.95
N PHE A 50 11.49 -12.55 10.82
CA PHE A 50 11.12 -11.21 10.34
C PHE A 50 10.66 -11.20 8.87
N SER A 51 11.00 -12.24 8.10
CA SER A 51 10.60 -12.45 6.70
C SER A 51 9.08 -12.36 6.49
N PHE A 52 8.28 -12.80 7.46
CA PHE A 52 6.81 -12.75 7.38
C PHE A 52 6.27 -11.31 7.26
N LEU A 53 7.02 -10.31 7.74
CA LEU A 53 6.63 -8.90 7.69
C LEU A 53 6.52 -8.39 6.25
N LEU A 54 7.30 -8.96 5.32
CA LEU A 54 7.19 -8.66 3.90
C LEU A 54 5.83 -9.11 3.37
N THR A 55 5.43 -10.35 3.67
CA THR A 55 4.12 -10.88 3.29
C THR A 55 2.99 -10.07 3.92
N LEU A 56 3.09 -9.75 5.20
CA LEU A 56 2.11 -8.93 5.90
C LEU A 56 1.98 -7.55 5.26
N SER A 57 3.09 -6.88 4.95
CA SER A 57 3.11 -5.58 4.27
C SER A 57 2.39 -5.65 2.93
N SER A 58 2.65 -6.69 2.13
CA SER A 58 2.00 -6.87 0.83
C SER A 58 0.50 -7.12 0.97
N VAL A 59 0.05 -7.88 1.97
CA VAL A 59 -1.39 -8.09 2.22
C VAL A 59 -2.08 -6.77 2.58
N ILE A 60 -1.46 -5.95 3.43
CA ILE A 60 -1.98 -4.63 3.82
C ILE A 60 -2.05 -3.70 2.60
N SER A 61 -1.00 -3.72 1.78
CA SER A 61 -0.94 -2.94 0.54
C SER A 61 -2.04 -3.36 -0.44
N MET A 62 -2.18 -4.67 -0.68
CA MET A 62 -3.22 -5.24 -1.54
C MET A 62 -4.63 -4.81 -1.08
N PHE A 63 -4.91 -4.92 0.22
CA PHE A 63 -6.19 -4.49 0.78
C PHE A 63 -6.44 -2.99 0.56
N SER A 64 -5.39 -2.18 0.68
CA SER A 64 -5.47 -0.73 0.43
C SER A 64 -5.82 -0.45 -1.04
N PHE A 65 -5.20 -1.15 -2.00
CA PHE A 65 -5.55 -1.01 -3.42
C PHE A 65 -6.98 -1.48 -3.71
N LEU A 66 -7.39 -2.60 -3.13
CA LEU A 66 -8.76 -3.11 -3.25
C LEU A 66 -9.78 -2.05 -2.78
N MET A 67 -9.50 -1.39 -1.66
CA MET A 67 -10.34 -0.30 -1.17
C MET A 67 -10.45 0.83 -2.21
N VAL A 68 -9.35 1.28 -2.80
CA VAL A 68 -9.37 2.32 -3.85
C VAL A 68 -10.20 1.88 -5.05
N PHE A 69 -10.00 0.64 -5.51
CA PHE A 69 -10.78 0.07 -6.61
C PHE A 69 -12.29 0.08 -6.30
N LEU A 70 -12.67 -0.42 -5.12
CA LEU A 70 -14.07 -0.46 -4.68
C LEU A 70 -14.66 0.95 -4.57
N LYS A 71 -13.93 1.92 -4.02
CA LYS A 71 -14.37 3.32 -3.96
C LYS A 71 -14.67 3.89 -5.34
N ILE A 72 -13.79 3.65 -6.31
CA ILE A 72 -13.98 4.15 -7.68
C ILE A 72 -15.22 3.49 -8.32
N GLU A 73 -15.37 2.17 -8.19
CA GLU A 73 -16.51 1.46 -8.76
C GLU A 73 -17.83 1.77 -8.06
N MET A 74 -17.85 1.96 -6.74
CA MET A 74 -19.07 2.30 -6.00
C MET A 74 -19.53 3.73 -6.30
N ASN A 75 -18.59 4.68 -6.37
CA ASN A 75 -18.91 6.09 -6.63
C ASN A 75 -18.98 6.43 -8.12
N LYS A 76 -18.61 5.48 -9.00
CA LYS A 76 -18.50 5.68 -10.45
C LYS A 76 -17.64 6.91 -10.81
N SER A 77 -16.59 7.14 -10.03
CA SER A 77 -15.73 8.32 -10.13
C SER A 77 -14.33 8.04 -9.59
N CYS A 78 -13.31 8.54 -10.28
CA CYS A 78 -11.91 8.53 -9.84
C CYS A 78 -11.43 9.88 -9.25
N ALA A 79 -12.36 10.77 -8.88
CA ALA A 79 -12.00 12.05 -8.26
C ALA A 79 -11.20 11.84 -6.95
N GLY A 80 -10.14 12.63 -6.77
CA GLY A 80 -9.26 12.58 -5.61
C GLY A 80 -8.35 11.34 -5.54
N VAL A 81 -8.11 10.66 -6.67
CA VAL A 81 -7.13 9.56 -6.80
C VAL A 81 -6.11 9.95 -7.88
N SER A 82 -4.83 9.98 -7.51
CA SER A 82 -3.72 10.27 -8.43
C SER A 82 -3.46 9.06 -9.32
N LEU A 83 -3.65 9.25 -10.63
CA LEU A 83 -3.30 8.26 -11.64
C LEU A 83 -1.78 8.06 -11.69
N LYS A 84 -1.01 9.13 -11.47
CA LYS A 84 0.46 9.10 -11.51
C LYS A 84 1.05 8.19 -10.45
N MET A 85 0.48 8.21 -9.24
CA MET A 85 0.81 7.27 -8.18
C MET A 85 0.46 5.83 -8.58
N MET A 86 -0.75 5.59 -9.11
CA MET A 86 -1.18 4.23 -9.49
C MET A 86 -0.32 3.64 -10.62
N GLU A 87 0.17 4.46 -11.54
CA GLU A 87 1.13 4.05 -12.57
C GLU A 87 2.48 3.62 -11.98
N CYS A 88 3.00 4.35 -10.98
CA CYS A 88 4.17 3.90 -10.23
C CYS A 88 3.90 2.56 -9.55
N TYR A 89 2.69 2.35 -9.02
CA TYR A 89 2.30 1.09 -8.42
C TYR A 89 2.26 -0.08 -9.42
N VAL A 90 1.80 0.14 -10.65
CA VAL A 90 1.87 -0.88 -11.71
C VAL A 90 3.32 -1.23 -12.06
N VAL A 91 4.18 -0.21 -12.23
CA VAL A 91 5.59 -0.41 -12.60
C VAL A 91 6.33 -1.17 -11.51
N LEU A 92 6.21 -0.78 -10.23
CA LEU A 92 6.94 -1.50 -9.17
C LEU A 92 6.42 -2.93 -9.00
N ASN A 93 5.10 -3.18 -9.00
CA ASN A 93 4.58 -4.54 -8.76
C ASN A 93 5.00 -5.48 -9.91
N THR A 94 5.11 -4.95 -11.13
CA THR A 94 5.63 -5.70 -12.29
C THR A 94 7.11 -6.04 -12.09
N SER A 95 7.96 -5.07 -11.76
CA SER A 95 9.39 -5.31 -11.49
C SER A 95 9.62 -6.29 -10.34
N ARG A 96 8.78 -6.22 -9.29
CA ARG A 96 8.85 -7.16 -8.18
C ARG A 96 8.50 -8.57 -8.61
N LEU A 97 7.40 -8.78 -9.34
CA LEU A 97 6.99 -10.10 -9.83
C LEU A 97 8.02 -10.72 -10.76
N ILE A 98 8.65 -9.93 -11.64
CA ILE A 98 9.76 -10.40 -12.49
C ILE A 98 10.92 -10.96 -11.65
N SER A 99 11.12 -10.41 -10.45
CA SER A 99 12.20 -10.82 -9.56
C SER A 99 11.83 -12.04 -8.71
N ILE A 100 10.59 -12.11 -8.20
CA ILE A 100 10.20 -13.11 -7.20
C ILE A 100 9.60 -14.39 -7.79
N VAL A 101 9.03 -14.35 -9.00
CA VAL A 101 8.42 -15.53 -9.64
C VAL A 101 9.48 -16.53 -10.11
N PRO A 102 10.59 -16.13 -10.75
CA PRO A 102 11.58 -17.08 -11.25
C PRO A 102 12.65 -17.44 -10.20
N PHE A 103 12.80 -16.65 -9.13
CA PHE A 103 13.94 -16.73 -8.23
C PHE A 103 13.52 -16.70 -6.76
N GLU A 104 13.86 -17.74 -6.02
CA GLU A 104 13.47 -17.89 -4.61
C GLU A 104 14.25 -16.99 -3.65
N GLY A 105 15.48 -16.57 -4.01
CA GLY A 105 16.31 -15.75 -3.11
C GLY A 105 15.77 -14.33 -2.82
N TYR A 106 14.64 -13.93 -3.40
CA TYR A 106 13.95 -12.67 -3.12
C TYR A 106 12.63 -12.84 -2.35
N LEU A 107 12.24 -14.10 -2.07
CA LEU A 107 11.04 -14.43 -1.33
C LEU A 107 11.30 -14.34 0.19
N PRO A 108 10.24 -14.13 0.99
CA PRO A 108 10.29 -14.42 2.42
C PRO A 108 10.83 -15.83 2.68
N TYR A 109 11.73 -15.98 3.66
CA TYR A 109 12.30 -17.29 4.02
C TYR A 109 11.32 -18.26 4.68
N ASP A 110 10.18 -17.76 5.17
CA ASP A 110 9.13 -18.57 5.77
C ASP A 110 8.17 -19.14 4.72
N LYS A 111 7.35 -20.13 5.10
CA LYS A 111 6.40 -20.84 4.21
C LYS A 111 5.42 -19.92 3.46
N SER A 112 5.24 -18.67 3.91
CA SER A 112 4.42 -17.70 3.19
C SER A 112 5.06 -17.21 1.88
N GLY A 113 6.39 -17.31 1.76
CA GLY A 113 7.13 -16.97 0.55
C GLY A 113 6.81 -17.89 -0.63
N ASP A 114 6.55 -19.18 -0.35
CA ASP A 114 6.39 -20.22 -1.37
C ASP A 114 5.27 -19.97 -2.39
N TRP A 115 4.20 -19.29 -1.98
CA TRP A 115 3.07 -19.02 -2.89
C TRP A 115 2.27 -17.77 -2.50
N LEU A 116 2.10 -17.50 -1.21
CA LEU A 116 1.20 -16.46 -0.74
C LEU A 116 1.72 -15.08 -1.09
N TYR A 117 3.00 -14.81 -0.85
CA TYR A 117 3.60 -13.52 -1.19
C TYR A 117 3.51 -13.24 -2.70
N GLN A 118 3.83 -14.22 -3.54
CA GLN A 118 3.73 -14.10 -5.00
C GLN A 118 2.28 -13.86 -5.44
N LEU A 119 1.32 -14.60 -4.87
CA LEU A 119 -0.10 -14.44 -5.17
C LEU A 119 -0.60 -13.03 -4.80
N VAL A 120 -0.25 -12.55 -3.62
CA VAL A 120 -0.66 -11.22 -3.13
C VAL A 120 -0.08 -10.10 -4.01
N GLU A 121 1.18 -10.22 -4.43
CA GLU A 121 1.79 -9.27 -5.37
C GLU A 121 1.13 -9.32 -6.76
N ALA A 122 0.79 -10.51 -7.26
CA ALA A 122 0.09 -10.69 -8.53
C ALA A 122 -1.33 -10.09 -8.51
N VAL A 123 -2.09 -10.33 -7.44
CA VAL A 123 -3.41 -9.74 -7.24
C VAL A 123 -3.32 -8.22 -7.10
N SER A 124 -2.30 -7.72 -6.38
CA SER A 124 -2.05 -6.28 -6.26
C SER A 124 -1.78 -5.63 -7.62
N LEU A 125 -0.92 -6.24 -8.44
CA LEU A 125 -0.67 -5.77 -9.81
C LEU A 125 -1.96 -5.71 -10.63
N PHE A 126 -2.76 -6.79 -10.60
CA PHE A 126 -4.03 -6.84 -11.32
C PHE A 126 -4.98 -5.71 -10.90
N ILE A 127 -5.17 -5.51 -9.59
CA ILE A 127 -6.02 -4.42 -9.06
C ILE A 127 -5.48 -3.05 -9.49
N ASN A 128 -4.17 -2.83 -9.42
CA ASN A 128 -3.54 -1.57 -9.82
C ASN A 128 -3.72 -1.29 -11.32
N CYS A 129 -3.57 -2.31 -12.18
CA CYS A 129 -3.87 -2.22 -13.61
C CYS A 129 -5.36 -1.88 -13.85
N CYS A 130 -6.28 -2.50 -13.11
CA CYS A 130 -7.69 -2.15 -13.18
C CYS A 130 -7.92 -0.69 -12.79
N ILE A 131 -7.35 -0.20 -11.69
CA ILE A 131 -7.51 1.20 -11.26
C ILE A 131 -6.97 2.16 -12.33
N VAL A 132 -5.80 1.88 -12.92
CA VAL A 132 -5.24 2.68 -14.01
C VAL A 132 -6.19 2.70 -15.21
N TYR A 133 -6.77 1.56 -15.59
CA TYR A 133 -7.78 1.47 -16.66
C TYR A 133 -9.03 2.30 -16.32
N LEU A 134 -9.54 2.20 -15.09
CA LEU A 134 -10.69 2.96 -14.62
C LEU A 134 -10.44 4.47 -14.71
N CYS A 135 -9.26 4.94 -14.29
CA CYS A 135 -8.89 6.35 -14.35
C CYS A 135 -8.65 6.85 -15.78
N ARG A 136 -7.98 6.07 -16.64
CA ARG A 136 -7.63 6.50 -18.01
C ARG A 136 -8.77 6.43 -19.01
N TYR A 137 -9.70 5.48 -18.82
CA TYR A 137 -10.72 5.17 -19.82
C TYR A 137 -12.14 5.29 -19.25
N LYS A 138 -12.52 4.41 -18.30
CA LYS A 138 -13.93 4.28 -17.88
C LYS A 138 -14.49 5.51 -17.18
N TYR A 139 -13.73 6.10 -16.26
CA TYR A 139 -14.12 7.26 -15.45
C TYR A 139 -13.24 8.48 -15.72
N LYS A 140 -12.59 8.54 -16.88
CA LYS A 140 -11.68 9.61 -17.31
C LYS A 140 -12.27 11.02 -17.10
N ASN A 141 -13.56 11.20 -17.33
CA ASN A 141 -14.21 12.51 -17.20
C ASN A 141 -14.25 13.03 -15.76
N THR A 142 -14.05 12.17 -14.77
CA THR A 142 -14.01 12.52 -13.34
C THR A 142 -12.59 12.61 -12.78
N TYR A 143 -11.58 12.29 -13.60
CA TYR A 143 -10.17 12.39 -13.22
C TYR A 143 -9.73 13.85 -13.22
N ASP A 144 -9.12 14.29 -12.12
CA ASP A 144 -8.65 15.66 -11.97
C ASP A 144 -7.18 15.80 -12.45
N SER A 145 -7.04 15.98 -13.77
CA SER A 145 -5.74 16.22 -14.39
C SER A 145 -5.11 17.57 -14.03
N ASN A 146 -5.89 18.53 -13.53
CA ASN A 146 -5.40 19.87 -13.20
C ASN A 146 -4.64 19.85 -11.87
N ASN A 147 -5.04 18.98 -10.95
CA ASN A 147 -4.36 18.79 -9.68
C ASN A 147 -3.31 17.67 -9.70
N ASP A 148 -3.49 16.61 -10.50
CA ASP A 148 -2.51 15.51 -10.65
C ASP A 148 -1.42 15.81 -11.71
N ILE A 149 -0.69 16.91 -11.50
CA ILE A 149 0.36 17.39 -12.43
C ILE A 149 1.75 16.80 -12.17
N PHE A 150 1.90 15.96 -11.15
CA PHE A 150 3.20 15.41 -10.76
C PHE A 150 3.73 14.46 -11.85
N ASN A 151 4.93 14.70 -12.36
CA ASN A 151 5.54 13.80 -13.33
C ASN A 151 6.18 12.60 -12.63
N ASN A 152 5.53 11.44 -12.70
CA ASN A 152 6.00 10.20 -12.09
C ASN A 152 7.34 9.69 -12.63
N LEU A 153 7.81 10.16 -13.80
CA LEU A 153 9.15 9.85 -14.29
C LEU A 153 10.26 10.37 -13.38
N PHE A 154 10.02 11.46 -12.63
CA PHE A 154 10.96 11.96 -11.63
C PHE A 154 11.12 11.02 -10.42
N LEU A 155 10.28 10.00 -10.29
CA LEU A 155 10.42 8.95 -9.28
C LEU A 155 11.00 7.68 -9.90
N ILE A 156 10.44 7.28 -11.05
CA ILE A 156 10.82 6.05 -11.75
C ILE A 156 12.29 6.10 -12.18
N ILE A 157 12.74 7.18 -12.82
CA ILE A 157 14.10 7.26 -13.37
C ILE A 157 15.14 7.24 -12.24
N PRO A 158 15.08 8.10 -11.21
CA PRO A 158 16.09 8.07 -10.13
C PRO A 158 16.09 6.75 -9.37
N ALA A 159 14.92 6.17 -9.08
CA ALA A 159 14.85 4.86 -8.42
C ALA A 159 15.53 3.76 -9.25
N PHE A 160 15.34 3.78 -10.57
CA PHE A 160 15.97 2.82 -11.47
C PHE A 160 17.49 3.02 -11.55
N VAL A 161 17.95 4.27 -11.64
CA VAL A 161 19.38 4.60 -11.65
C VAL A 161 20.05 4.14 -10.36
N ILE A 162 19.45 4.42 -9.20
CA ILE A 162 19.99 3.97 -7.90
C ILE A 162 20.04 2.42 -7.85
N ALA A 163 19.02 1.73 -8.34
CA ALA A 163 18.98 0.27 -8.38
C ALA A 163 20.08 -0.37 -9.24
N ILE A 164 20.57 0.32 -10.28
CA ILE A 164 21.70 -0.16 -11.08
C ILE A 164 23.01 -0.13 -10.27
N PHE A 165 23.19 0.88 -9.41
CA PHE A 165 24.42 1.06 -8.63
C PHE A 165 24.38 0.38 -7.26
N VAL A 166 23.18 0.27 -6.68
CA VAL A 166 22.94 -0.25 -5.34
C VAL A 166 21.88 -1.33 -5.43
N HIS A 167 22.33 -2.57 -5.53
CA HIS A 167 21.49 -3.75 -5.48
C HIS A 167 22.25 -4.87 -4.75
N PRO A 168 21.55 -5.82 -4.11
CA PRO A 168 22.18 -7.02 -3.57
C PRO A 168 22.55 -7.98 -4.72
N SER A 169 23.23 -9.07 -4.40
CA SER A 169 23.53 -10.16 -5.34
C SER A 169 22.96 -11.45 -4.78
N LEU A 170 21.62 -11.61 -4.88
CA LEU A 170 20.89 -12.70 -4.22
C LEU A 170 20.91 -13.99 -5.04
N ASN A 171 20.75 -13.89 -6.36
CA ASN A 171 20.66 -15.07 -7.25
C ASN A 171 21.70 -15.05 -8.39
N SER A 172 22.72 -14.20 -8.30
CA SER A 172 23.74 -14.00 -9.36
C SER A 172 23.13 -13.66 -10.74
N PHE A 173 21.94 -13.04 -10.74
CA PHE A 173 21.22 -12.65 -11.95
C PHE A 173 20.87 -11.16 -11.85
N LEU A 174 21.80 -10.35 -12.38
CA LEU A 174 21.77 -8.90 -12.31
C LEU A 174 20.39 -8.27 -12.65
N PRO A 175 19.66 -8.70 -13.71
CA PRO A 175 18.37 -8.09 -14.00
C PRO A 175 17.33 -8.27 -12.90
N ALA A 176 17.29 -9.41 -12.20
CA ALA A 176 16.38 -9.61 -11.07
C ALA A 176 16.84 -8.83 -9.83
N ASP A 177 18.15 -8.79 -9.57
CA ASP A 177 18.71 -8.03 -8.45
C ASP A 177 18.36 -6.52 -8.57
N VAL A 178 18.53 -5.99 -9.78
CA VAL A 178 18.17 -4.59 -10.11
C VAL A 178 16.66 -4.40 -10.07
N ALA A 179 15.85 -5.30 -10.64
CA ALA A 179 14.41 -5.16 -10.66
C ALA A 179 13.78 -5.19 -9.25
N TRP A 180 14.31 -6.05 -8.37
CA TRP A 180 13.90 -6.12 -6.96
C TRP A 180 14.26 -4.84 -6.21
N SER A 181 15.51 -4.37 -6.35
CA SER A 181 15.99 -3.15 -5.71
C SER A 181 15.25 -1.91 -6.21
N PHE A 182 15.00 -1.85 -7.52
CA PHE A 182 14.20 -0.81 -8.16
C PHE A 182 12.78 -0.77 -7.58
N ALA A 183 12.12 -1.92 -7.45
CA ALA A 183 10.80 -1.99 -6.87
C ALA A 183 10.80 -1.43 -5.43
N LEU A 184 11.79 -1.81 -4.62
CA LEU A 184 11.95 -1.31 -3.24
C LEU A 184 12.17 0.21 -3.19
N TYR A 185 13.04 0.76 -4.04
CA TYR A 185 13.30 2.20 -4.07
C TYR A 185 12.09 3.00 -4.56
N LEU A 186 11.46 2.56 -5.65
CA LEU A 186 10.26 3.22 -6.17
C LEU A 186 9.11 3.17 -5.15
N GLU A 187 8.96 2.06 -4.42
CA GLU A 187 7.97 1.92 -3.37
C GLU A 187 8.08 3.01 -2.30
N SER A 188 9.29 3.40 -1.93
CA SER A 188 9.50 4.40 -0.88
C SER A 188 8.97 5.79 -1.25
N VAL A 189 8.86 6.09 -2.54
CA VAL A 189 8.52 7.43 -3.05
C VAL A 189 7.24 7.47 -3.88
N CYS A 190 6.66 6.33 -4.28
CA CYS A 190 5.52 6.27 -5.20
C CYS A 190 4.24 6.97 -4.70
N VAL A 191 4.14 7.25 -3.40
CA VAL A 191 3.00 7.96 -2.78
C VAL A 191 3.01 9.48 -3.02
N LEU A 192 4.16 10.05 -3.41
CA LEU A 192 4.34 11.49 -3.56
C LEU A 192 3.36 12.19 -4.53
N PRO A 193 2.98 11.60 -5.69
CA PRO A 193 2.01 12.23 -6.58
C PRO A 193 0.65 12.49 -5.91
N GLN A 194 0.17 11.55 -5.10
CA GLN A 194 -1.08 11.70 -4.35
C GLN A 194 -0.99 12.77 -3.26
N LEU A 195 0.15 12.85 -2.56
CA LEU A 195 0.40 13.90 -1.57
C LEU A 195 0.46 15.28 -2.23
N SER A 196 1.10 15.39 -3.40
CA SER A 196 1.13 16.62 -4.19
C SER A 196 -0.26 17.05 -4.65
N MET A 197 -1.12 16.10 -5.04
CA MET A 197 -2.50 16.37 -5.43
C MET A 197 -3.30 16.96 -4.25
N PHE A 198 -3.17 16.42 -3.05
CA PHE A 198 -3.83 16.94 -1.84
C PHE A 198 -3.37 18.34 -1.44
N GLN A 199 -2.08 18.61 -1.54
CA GLN A 199 -1.53 19.94 -1.25
C GLN A 199 -2.13 21.01 -2.17
N LYS A 200 -2.46 20.65 -3.41
CA LYS A 200 -3.07 21.55 -4.40
C LYS A 200 -4.58 21.71 -4.22
N GLU A 201 -5.30 20.63 -3.94
CA GLU A 201 -6.75 20.67 -3.72
C GLU A 201 -7.15 21.42 -2.44
N GLY A 202 -6.26 21.51 -1.45
CA GLY A 202 -6.54 22.14 -0.15
C GLY A 202 -7.63 21.42 0.67
N LYS A 203 -8.12 20.27 0.18
CA LYS A 203 -9.08 19.38 0.82
C LYS A 203 -8.56 17.97 0.69
N VAL A 204 -8.70 17.19 1.76
CA VAL A 204 -8.32 15.78 1.76
C VAL A 204 -9.58 14.95 1.93
N ALA A 205 -9.91 14.12 0.94
CA ALA A 205 -11.02 13.18 1.06
C ALA A 205 -10.68 12.11 2.12
N ALA A 206 -11.52 11.97 3.15
CA ALA A 206 -11.28 11.06 4.27
C ALA A 206 -10.92 9.62 3.83
N PHE A 207 -11.59 9.13 2.79
CA PHE A 207 -11.31 7.82 2.20
C PHE A 207 -9.85 7.69 1.73
N THR A 208 -9.37 8.67 0.95
CA THR A 208 -8.03 8.62 0.38
C THR A 208 -6.98 8.77 1.49
N THR A 209 -7.29 9.45 2.61
CA THR A 209 -6.46 9.44 3.83
C THR A 209 -6.31 8.04 4.42
N HIS A 210 -7.40 7.28 4.58
CA HIS A 210 -7.33 5.92 5.10
C HIS A 210 -6.49 5.00 4.20
N PHE A 211 -6.64 5.14 2.88
CA PHE A 211 -5.79 4.45 1.91
C PHE A 211 -4.31 4.77 2.12
N LEU A 212 -3.94 6.07 2.15
CA LEU A 212 -2.53 6.45 2.31
C LEU A 212 -1.97 6.06 3.67
N ALA A 213 -2.77 6.16 4.73
CA ALA A 213 -2.37 5.72 6.06
C ALA A 213 -2.08 4.21 6.06
N SER A 214 -2.92 3.41 5.41
CA SER A 214 -2.74 1.96 5.28
C SER A 214 -1.50 1.62 4.44
N GLN A 215 -1.27 2.32 3.33
CA GLN A 215 -0.05 2.20 2.53
C GLN A 215 1.20 2.60 3.30
N ALA A 216 1.16 3.68 4.08
CA ALA A 216 2.26 4.10 4.93
C ALA A 216 2.54 3.08 6.05
N PHE A 217 1.48 2.52 6.64
CA PHE A 217 1.58 1.51 7.71
C PHE A 217 2.22 0.21 7.21
N SER A 218 1.85 -0.25 6.00
CA SER A 218 2.50 -1.38 5.32
C SER A 218 4.03 -1.19 5.28
N LYS A 219 4.49 0.03 4.98
CA LYS A 219 5.92 0.33 4.76
C LYS A 219 6.69 0.68 6.03
N CYS A 220 6.02 0.93 7.15
CA CYS A 220 6.68 1.27 8.41
C CYS A 220 7.36 0.05 9.07
N HIS A 221 6.96 -1.17 8.68
CA HIS A 221 7.39 -2.41 9.33
C HIS A 221 8.51 -3.15 8.58
N THR A 222 8.84 -2.75 7.35
CA THR A 222 9.87 -3.39 6.52
C THR A 222 11.28 -2.82 6.69
N LYS A 223 11.53 -1.97 7.70
CA LYS A 223 12.80 -1.23 7.87
C LYS A 223 13.68 -1.63 9.06
N ASN A 224 13.37 -2.72 9.78
CA ASN A 224 14.22 -3.21 10.87
C ASN A 224 14.84 -4.55 10.54
#